data_AF-A0A0F9C497-F1
#
_entry.id   AF-A0A0F9C497-F1
#
_cell.length_a   1.000
_cell.length_b   1.000
_cell.length_c   1.000
_cell.angle_alpha   90.00
_cell.angle_beta   90.00
_cell.angle_gamma   90.00
#
_symmetry.space_group_name_H-M   'P 1'
#
loop_
_entity.id
_entity.type
_entity.pdbx_description
1 polymer ?
#
loop_
_entity_poly.entity_id
_entity_poly.type
_entity_poly.pdbx_seq_one_letter_code
_entity_poly.pdbx_strand_id
1 'polypeptide(L)'
;FITNMLKLRMDQSLTGDIVVVSGGADGIDTIAEEMAKSKGLKIQIFEAEVQQWEDEGNHIGFKSRNIAIAEDCDIIYCLPSELRTKDMPDCYHCNLPHRKSGGCWTLRKAEKMGKEVYLIPPISRQ
;
A
#
# COMPACT_ATOMS: atom_id res chain seq x y z
N PHE A 1 10.81 11.70 5.77
CA PHE A 1 10.08 11.05 6.89
C PHE A 1 9.48 9.72 6.46
N ILE A 2 8.58 9.67 5.47
CA ILE A 2 8.07 8.39 4.90
C ILE A 2 9.21 7.44 4.49
N THR A 3 10.20 7.97 3.77
CA THR A 3 11.43 7.26 3.39
C THR A 3 12.25 6.75 4.58
N ASN A 4 12.33 7.50 5.69
CA ASN A 4 13.07 7.09 6.88
C ASN A 4 12.37 5.96 7.63
N MET A 5 11.05 5.94 7.63
CA MET A 5 10.25 4.91 8.29
C MET A 5 10.21 3.62 7.47
N LEU A 6 10.08 3.72 6.13
CA LEU A 6 10.29 2.58 5.23
C LEU A 6 11.72 2.03 5.39
N LYS A 7 12.74 2.90 5.50
CA LYS A 7 14.13 2.47 5.77
C LYS A 7 14.23 1.72 7.09
N LEU A 8 13.74 2.30 8.19
CA LEU A 8 13.77 1.68 9.51
C LEU A 8 13.10 0.29 9.55
N ARG A 9 11.99 0.10 8.84
CA ARG A 9 11.29 -1.20 8.78
C ARG A 9 11.98 -2.20 7.85
N MET A 10 12.60 -1.73 6.76
CA MET A 10 13.41 -2.57 5.86
C MET A 10 14.84 -2.83 6.37
N ASP A 11 15.30 -2.10 7.39
CA ASP A 11 16.62 -2.25 8.04
C ASP A 11 16.57 -3.16 9.28
N GLN A 12 15.38 -3.50 9.80
CA GLN A 12 15.27 -4.55 10.80
C GLN A 12 15.68 -5.88 10.17
N SER A 13 16.61 -6.60 10.81
CA SER A 13 17.18 -7.86 10.34
C SER A 13 16.11 -8.96 10.29
N LEU A 14 15.25 -8.91 9.29
CA LEU A 14 14.36 -9.99 8.94
C LEU A 14 15.22 -11.04 8.23
N THR A 15 15.54 -12.12 8.94
CA THR A 15 16.44 -13.20 8.51
C THR A 15 15.80 -14.15 7.48
N GLY A 16 14.89 -13.65 6.65
CA GLY A 16 14.15 -14.42 5.63
C GLY A 16 14.18 -13.75 4.27
N ASP A 17 13.81 -14.50 3.23
CA ASP A 17 13.63 -13.98 1.86
C ASP A 17 12.48 -12.96 1.86
N ILE A 18 12.77 -11.67 2.06
CA ILE A 18 11.79 -10.60 1.96
C ILE A 18 11.47 -10.34 0.49
N VAL A 19 10.19 -10.39 0.15
CA VAL A 19 9.66 -9.94 -1.15
C VAL A 19 8.82 -8.69 -0.92
N VAL A 20 9.09 -7.64 -1.69
CA VAL A 20 8.26 -6.43 -1.69
C VAL A 20 7.14 -6.60 -2.71
N VAL A 21 5.89 -6.56 -2.23
CA VAL A 21 4.69 -6.62 -3.08
C VAL A 21 4.18 -5.20 -3.31
N SER A 22 3.96 -4.82 -4.57
CA SER A 22 3.56 -3.47 -4.98
C SER A 22 2.41 -3.49 -5.98
N GLY A 23 1.71 -2.37 -6.08
CA GLY A 23 0.67 -2.13 -7.06
C GLY A 23 1.11 -1.41 -8.34
N GLY A 24 2.37 -1.02 -8.43
CA GLY A 24 2.95 -0.33 -9.59
C GLY A 24 2.40 1.08 -9.83
N ALA A 25 1.75 1.70 -8.85
CA ALA A 25 1.22 3.06 -9.02
C ALA A 25 2.30 4.15 -8.81
N ASP A 26 2.05 5.35 -9.31
CA ASP A 26 2.89 6.49 -8.97
C ASP A 26 2.80 6.82 -7.46
N GLY A 27 3.94 7.17 -6.87
CA GLY A 27 4.02 7.65 -5.49
C GLY A 27 4.60 6.62 -4.54
N ILE A 28 3.80 6.10 -3.60
CA ILE A 28 4.34 5.24 -2.54
C ILE A 28 4.86 3.90 -3.07
N ASP A 29 4.18 3.33 -4.07
CA ASP A 29 4.57 2.11 -4.76
C ASP A 29 5.94 2.31 -5.43
N THR A 30 6.12 3.40 -6.20
CA THR A 30 7.42 3.78 -6.80
C THR A 30 8.54 3.88 -5.75
N ILE A 31 8.28 4.57 -4.63
CA ILE A 31 9.28 4.75 -3.56
C ILE A 31 9.66 3.41 -2.94
N ALA A 32 8.67 2.55 -2.66
CA ALA A 32 8.91 1.23 -2.07
C ALA A 32 9.71 0.33 -3.01
N GLU A 33 9.38 0.35 -4.31
CA GLU A 33 10.09 -0.40 -5.34
C GLU A 33 11.54 0.06 -5.51
N GLU A 34 11.80 1.36 -5.58
CA GLU A 34 13.15 1.91 -5.65
C GLU A 34 13.99 1.53 -4.43
N MET A 35 13.39 1.60 -3.22
CA MET A 35 14.06 1.20 -1.99
C MET A 35 14.37 -0.30 -1.98
N ALA A 36 13.45 -1.14 -2.44
CA ALA A 36 13.65 -2.58 -2.56
C ALA A 36 14.78 -2.90 -3.55
N LYS A 37 14.78 -2.27 -4.73
CA LYS A 37 15.85 -2.36 -5.73
C LYS A 37 17.20 -1.95 -5.14
N SER A 38 17.27 -0.82 -4.43
CA SER A 38 18.53 -0.35 -3.82
C SER A 38 19.10 -1.30 -2.77
N LYS A 39 18.26 -2.18 -2.21
CA LYS A 39 18.62 -3.16 -1.18
C LYS A 39 18.82 -4.57 -1.76
N GLY A 40 18.63 -4.76 -3.07
CA GLY A 40 18.72 -6.07 -3.71
C GLY A 40 17.58 -7.03 -3.32
N LEU A 41 16.44 -6.50 -2.87
CA LEU A 41 15.28 -7.32 -2.52
C LEU A 41 14.50 -7.73 -3.77
N LYS A 42 13.84 -8.90 -3.70
CA LYS A 42 12.89 -9.33 -4.73
C LYS A 42 11.64 -8.44 -4.69
N ILE A 43 11.05 -8.20 -5.85
CA ILE A 43 9.86 -7.35 -5.99
C ILE A 43 8.84 -8.09 -6.85
N GLN A 44 7.59 -8.11 -6.40
CA GLN A 44 6.44 -8.60 -7.14
C GLN A 44 5.47 -7.44 -7.34
N ILE A 45 5.16 -7.12 -8.59
CA ILE A 45 4.31 -5.98 -8.94
C ILE A 45 3.02 -6.53 -9.54
N PHE A 46 1.89 -6.13 -8.97
CA PHE A 46 0.56 -6.40 -9.51
C PHE A 46 0.05 -5.10 -10.13
N GLU A 47 0.15 -4.96 -11.45
CA GLU A 47 -0.34 -3.79 -12.17
C GLU A 47 -1.82 -3.93 -12.53
N ALA A 48 -2.54 -2.81 -12.57
CA ALA A 48 -3.87 -2.77 -13.18
C ALA A 48 -3.71 -2.48 -14.67
N GLU A 49 -4.39 -3.26 -15.51
CA GLU A 49 -4.37 -3.13 -16.96
C GLU A 49 -5.35 -2.06 -17.43
N VAL A 50 -6.38 -1.77 -16.61
CA VAL A 50 -7.36 -0.70 -16.86
C VAL A 50 -7.45 0.27 -15.68
N GLN A 51 -7.60 1.56 -16.00
CA GLN A 51 -7.62 2.66 -15.03
C GLN A 51 -9.00 2.85 -14.40
N GLN A 52 -9.61 1.75 -13.95
CA GLN A 52 -10.93 1.72 -13.32
C GLN A 52 -11.00 0.70 -12.20
N TRP A 53 -12.04 0.79 -11.38
CA TRP A 53 -12.17 -0.03 -10.17
C TRP A 53 -12.40 -1.51 -10.47
N GLU A 54 -13.42 -1.80 -11.28
CA GLU A 54 -13.78 -3.17 -11.67
C GLU A 54 -13.03 -3.56 -12.96
N ASP A 55 -12.92 -4.86 -13.20
CA ASP A 55 -12.30 -5.42 -14.41
C ASP A 55 -13.08 -5.04 -15.67
N GLU A 56 -12.41 -4.98 -16.82
CA GLU A 56 -13.03 -4.72 -18.13
C GLU A 56 -12.72 -5.87 -19.09
N GLY A 57 -13.72 -6.73 -19.33
CA GLY A 57 -13.52 -7.94 -20.14
C GLY A 57 -12.49 -8.87 -19.48
N ASN A 58 -11.35 -9.08 -20.15
CA ASN A 58 -10.23 -9.87 -19.63
C ASN A 58 -9.14 -9.00 -18.99
N HIS A 59 -9.37 -7.70 -18.83
CA HIS A 59 -8.39 -6.77 -18.28
C HIS A 59 -8.62 -6.49 -16.80
N ILE A 60 -7.55 -6.55 -16.02
CA ILE A 60 -7.56 -6.41 -14.57
C ILE A 60 -7.69 -4.93 -14.15
N GLY A 61 -8.71 -4.62 -13.36
CA GLY A 61 -8.92 -3.33 -12.71
C GLY A 61 -8.26 -3.24 -11.33
N PHE A 62 -8.39 -2.08 -10.69
CA PHE A 62 -7.75 -1.81 -9.39
C PHE A 62 -8.20 -2.77 -8.28
N LYS A 63 -9.45 -3.22 -8.28
CA LYS A 63 -9.99 -4.09 -7.23
C LYS A 63 -9.36 -5.47 -7.26
N SER A 64 -9.39 -6.14 -8.41
CA SER A 64 -8.82 -7.48 -8.58
C SER A 64 -7.33 -7.47 -8.31
N ARG A 65 -6.63 -6.45 -8.81
CA ARG A 65 -5.23 -6.19 -8.46
C ARG A 65 -4.99 -6.04 -6.96
N ASN A 66 -5.81 -5.25 -6.26
CA ASN A 66 -5.67 -5.03 -4.82
C ASN A 66 -5.99 -6.30 -4.01
N ILE A 67 -6.90 -7.15 -4.49
CA ILE A 67 -7.14 -8.46 -3.89
C ILE A 67 -5.90 -9.34 -4.01
N ALA A 68 -5.28 -9.39 -5.20
CA ALA A 68 -4.07 -10.17 -5.40
C ALA A 68 -2.94 -9.75 -4.45
N ILE A 69 -2.73 -8.43 -4.25
CA ILE A 69 -1.80 -7.91 -3.24
C ILE A 69 -2.17 -8.38 -1.83
N ALA A 70 -3.45 -8.30 -1.46
CA ALA A 70 -3.90 -8.70 -0.12
C ALA A 70 -3.72 -10.20 0.16
N GLU A 71 -3.84 -11.03 -0.87
CA GLU A 71 -3.66 -12.48 -0.78
C GLU A 71 -2.18 -12.87 -0.68
N ASP A 72 -1.34 -12.25 -1.51
CA ASP A 72 0.10 -12.53 -1.65
C ASP A 72 0.95 -11.99 -0.48
N CYS A 73 0.49 -10.94 0.22
CA CYS A 73 1.21 -10.36 1.35
C CYS A 73 1.01 -11.15 2.67
N ASP A 74 2.06 -11.24 3.48
CA ASP A 74 1.96 -11.60 4.90
C ASP A 74 1.67 -10.38 5.80
N ILE A 75 2.31 -9.25 5.46
CA ILE A 75 2.21 -7.97 6.18
C ILE A 75 1.92 -6.85 5.18
N ILE A 76 0.93 -5.98 5.47
CA ILE A 76 0.66 -4.79 4.66
C ILE A 76 0.95 -3.51 5.44
N TYR A 77 1.75 -2.63 4.82
CA TYR A 77 1.95 -1.26 5.25
C TYR A 77 1.17 -0.30 4.36
N CYS A 78 0.21 0.44 4.92
CA CYS A 78 -0.53 1.48 4.21
C CYS A 78 -0.05 2.85 4.65
N LEU A 79 0.44 3.64 3.69
CA LEU A 79 0.83 5.04 3.89
C LEU A 79 -0.10 5.95 3.10
N PRO A 80 -1.30 6.28 3.63
CA PRO A 80 -2.23 7.14 2.94
C PRO A 80 -1.72 8.58 2.83
N SER A 81 -2.08 9.26 1.75
CA SER A 81 -1.82 10.69 1.59
C SER A 81 -2.65 11.52 2.57
N GLU A 82 -2.11 12.68 2.96
CA GLU A 82 -2.81 13.72 3.72
C GLU A 82 -4.13 14.13 3.05
N LEU A 83 -5.09 14.58 3.87
CA LEU A 83 -6.29 15.25 3.37
C LEU A 83 -5.89 16.52 2.61
N ARG A 84 -6.52 16.75 1.44
CA ARG A 84 -6.28 17.98 0.67
C ARG A 84 -6.87 19.23 1.35
N THR A 85 -7.89 19.06 2.20
CA THR A 85 -8.57 20.13 2.95
C THR A 85 -9.08 19.60 4.29
N LYS A 86 -9.19 20.48 5.31
CA LYS A 86 -9.75 20.12 6.64
C LYS A 86 -11.22 19.67 6.58
N ASP A 87 -11.93 20.03 5.51
CA ASP A 87 -13.36 19.78 5.34
C ASP A 87 -13.69 18.43 4.66
N MET A 88 -12.67 17.63 4.33
CA MET A 88 -12.89 16.32 3.71
C MET A 88 -13.28 15.29 4.79
N PRO A 89 -14.37 14.52 4.61
CA PRO A 89 -14.82 13.56 5.61
C PRO A 89 -13.81 12.45 5.83
N ASP A 90 -13.79 11.92 7.05
CA ASP A 90 -12.95 10.79 7.44
C ASP A 90 -13.08 9.61 6.46
N CYS A 91 -11.99 8.87 6.30
CA CYS A 91 -12.00 7.69 5.45
C CYS A 91 -12.95 6.63 6.05
N TYR A 92 -14.05 6.31 5.35
CA TYR A 92 -15.06 5.34 5.82
C TYR A 92 -14.51 3.92 6.09
N HIS A 93 -13.30 3.62 5.62
CA HIS A 93 -12.64 2.35 5.88
C HIS A 93 -11.95 2.30 7.24
N CYS A 94 -11.56 3.44 7.83
CA CYS A 94 -10.80 3.45 9.07
C CYS A 94 -11.11 4.59 10.03
N ASN A 95 -12.07 5.46 9.71
CA ASN A 95 -12.47 6.63 10.48
C ASN A 95 -11.27 7.52 10.90
N LEU A 96 -10.29 7.65 10.01
CA LEU A 96 -9.14 8.54 10.20
C LEU A 96 -9.14 9.64 9.12
N PRO A 97 -8.59 10.83 9.44
CA PRO A 97 -8.54 11.97 8.54
C PRO A 97 -7.44 11.78 7.48
N HIS A 98 -7.69 10.94 6.48
CA HIS A 98 -6.81 10.76 5.31
C HIS A 98 -7.60 10.59 4.00
N ARG A 99 -6.95 10.85 2.85
CA ARG A 99 -7.59 10.72 1.53
C ARG A 99 -8.03 9.28 1.29
N LYS A 100 -9.27 9.08 0.82
CA LYS A 100 -9.75 7.77 0.32
C LYS A 100 -8.82 7.26 -0.78
N SER A 101 -8.27 6.05 -0.61
CA SER A 101 -7.34 5.45 -1.56
C SER A 101 -7.55 3.94 -1.68
N GLY A 102 -7.11 3.37 -2.80
CA GLY A 102 -7.06 1.91 -2.99
C GLY A 102 -6.22 1.24 -1.91
N GLY A 103 -5.11 1.85 -1.47
CA GLY A 103 -4.26 1.29 -0.41
C GLY A 103 -4.96 1.06 0.93
N CYS A 104 -5.86 1.96 1.35
CA CYS A 104 -6.63 1.77 2.59
C CYS A 104 -7.66 0.62 2.45
N TRP A 105 -8.28 0.51 1.27
CA TRP A 105 -9.16 -0.60 0.96
C TRP A 105 -8.40 -1.94 1.00
N THR A 106 -7.22 -2.00 0.38
CA THR A 106 -6.34 -3.18 0.38
C THR A 106 -5.95 -3.59 1.79
N LEU A 107 -5.56 -2.63 2.64
CA LEU A 107 -5.25 -2.88 4.04
C LEU A 107 -6.42 -3.54 4.78
N ARG A 108 -7.64 -3.02 4.64
CA ARG A 108 -8.83 -3.61 5.28
C ARG A 108 -9.21 -4.97 4.70
N LYS A 109 -8.95 -5.19 3.41
CA LYS A 109 -9.16 -6.50 2.78
C LYS A 109 -8.21 -7.54 3.38
N ALA A 110 -6.93 -7.21 3.53
CA ALA A 110 -5.94 -8.09 4.16
C ALA A 110 -6.21 -8.33 5.65
N GLU A 111 -6.61 -7.30 6.40
CA GLU A 111 -7.02 -7.43 7.80
C GLU A 111 -8.19 -8.43 7.96
N LYS A 112 -9.19 -8.34 7.08
CA LYS A 112 -10.31 -9.31 7.05
C LYS A 112 -9.89 -10.74 6.69
N MET A 113 -8.74 -10.90 6.03
CA MET A 113 -8.13 -12.19 5.73
C MET A 113 -7.24 -12.70 6.88
N GLY A 114 -7.13 -11.96 7.98
CA GLY A 114 -6.30 -12.32 9.13
C GLY A 114 -4.82 -11.99 8.96
N LYS A 115 -4.47 -11.17 7.97
CA LYS A 115 -3.09 -10.72 7.73
C LYS A 115 -2.68 -9.63 8.71
N GLU A 116 -1.39 -9.50 8.94
CA GLU A 116 -0.85 -8.42 9.76
C GLU A 116 -0.87 -7.09 8.99
N VAL A 117 -1.36 -6.03 9.62
CA VAL A 117 -1.54 -4.75 8.93
C VAL A 117 -1.09 -3.55 9.77
N TYR A 118 -0.50 -2.58 9.09
CA TYR A 118 -0.02 -1.33 9.68
C TYR A 118 -0.50 -0.14 8.87
N LEU A 119 -1.46 0.61 9.43
CA LEU A 119 -1.83 1.91 8.90
C LEU A 119 -0.91 2.96 9.49
N ILE A 120 -0.17 3.66 8.63
CA ILE A 120 0.78 4.68 9.05
C ILE A 120 0.23 6.04 8.62
N PRO A 121 -0.49 6.73 9.50
CA PRO A 121 -1.10 8.00 9.16
C PRO A 121 -0.03 9.05 8.83
N PRO A 122 -0.34 10.01 7.96
CA PRO A 122 0.54 11.15 7.76
C PRO A 122 0.68 11.91 9.08
N ILE A 123 1.92 12.16 9.47
CA ILE A 123 2.21 12.97 10.66
C ILE A 123 1.90 14.41 10.29
N SER A 124 0.89 15.00 10.92
CA SER A 124 0.62 16.43 10.80
C SER A 124 1.90 17.19 11.15
N ARG A 125 2.44 17.97 10.20
CA ARG A 125 3.52 18.93 10.51
C ARG A 125 2.99 19.84 11.62
N GLN A 126 3.57 19.73 12.82
CA GLN A 126 3.44 20.75 13.86
C GLN A 126 4.16 22.02 13.40
#